data_AF-A0A080ZT28-F1
#
_entry.id   AF-A0A080ZT28-F1
#
_cell.length_a   1.000
_cell.length_b   1.000
_cell.length_c   1.000
_cell.angle_alpha   90.00
_cell.angle_beta   90.00
_cell.angle_gamma   90.00
#
_symmetry.space_group_name_H-M   'P 1'
#
loop_
_entity.id
_entity.type
_entity.pdbx_description
1 polymer ?
#
loop_
_entity_poly.entity_id
_entity_poly.type
_entity_poly.pdbx_seq_one_letter_code
_entity_poly.pdbx_strand_id
1 'polypeptide(L)'
;MTDMKELSGGERSFTQVSLLLALGSRTESPFRIVDEFDVFMDSQNRSMTVELLVEAAKKNCNKQFIFVTPNDLSMLRPDPVVKIQKLAPPRYRAASAGAHDVDMDGVA
;
A
#
# COMPACT_ATOMS: atom_id res chain seq x y z
N MET A 1 -15.45 17.86 19.52
CA MET A 1 -14.65 16.92 18.72
C MET A 1 -15.56 16.43 17.62
N THR A 2 -15.36 16.93 16.39
CA THR A 2 -16.17 16.54 15.23
C THR A 2 -15.90 15.07 14.90
N ASP A 3 -16.98 14.32 14.65
CA ASP A 3 -16.89 12.89 14.34
C ASP A 3 -16.31 12.73 12.93
N MET A 4 -15.43 11.75 12.70
CA MET A 4 -14.81 11.51 11.39
C MET A 4 -15.86 11.23 10.29
N LYS A 5 -17.06 10.83 10.71
CA LYS A 5 -18.24 10.61 9.86
C LYS A 5 -18.83 11.90 9.28
N GLU A 6 -18.62 13.05 9.92
CA GLU A 6 -19.15 14.35 9.49
C GLU A 6 -18.28 15.04 8.44
N LEU A 7 -17.04 14.58 8.28
CA LEU A 7 -16.10 15.12 7.29
C LEU A 7 -16.52 14.72 5.86
N SER A 8 -16.18 15.56 4.88
CA SER A 8 -16.26 15.15 3.47
C SER A 8 -15.22 14.06 3.13
N GLY A 9 -15.38 13.38 2.00
CA GLY A 9 -14.38 12.38 1.54
C GLY A 9 -12.97 12.97 1.37
N GLY A 10 -12.88 14.21 0.88
CA GLY A 10 -11.62 14.93 0.75
C GLY A 10 -11.03 15.35 2.10
N GLU A 11 -11.86 15.81 3.04
CA GLU A 11 -11.43 16.19 4.38
C GLU A 11 -10.87 15.00 5.16
N ARG A 12 -11.56 13.85 5.13
CA ARG A 12 -11.07 12.60 5.75
C ARG A 12 -9.69 12.21 5.21
N SER A 13 -9.53 12.25 3.89
CA SER A 13 -8.29 11.87 3.22
C SER A 13 -7.14 12.81 3.62
N PHE A 14 -7.40 14.12 3.62
CA PHE A 14 -6.43 15.13 4.02
C PHE A 14 -6.03 15.01 5.50
N THR A 15 -6.99 14.77 6.40
CA THR A 15 -6.72 14.54 7.83
C THR A 15 -5.84 13.31 8.03
N GLN A 16 -6.09 12.22 7.31
CA GLN A 16 -5.30 10.99 7.42
C GLN A 16 -3.85 11.19 6.97
N VAL A 17 -3.63 11.87 5.83
CA VAL A 17 -2.26 12.18 5.37
C VAL A 17 -1.57 13.15 6.32
N SER A 18 -2.27 14.19 6.76
CA SER A 18 -1.73 15.16 7.73
C SER A 18 -1.28 14.47 9.03
N LEU A 19 -2.08 13.52 9.52
CA LEU A 19 -1.75 12.72 10.70
C LEU A 19 -0.51 11.83 10.46
N LEU A 20 -0.45 11.12 9.32
CA LEU A 20 0.70 10.28 8.96
C LEU A 20 2.00 11.08 8.87
N LEU A 21 1.95 12.29 8.29
CA LEU A 21 3.10 13.18 8.19
C LEU A 21 3.52 13.75 9.55
N ALA A 22 2.57 14.14 10.39
CA ALA A 22 2.83 14.68 11.72
C ALA A 22 3.51 13.63 12.62
N LEU A 23 2.93 12.42 12.71
CA LEU A 23 3.55 11.29 13.40
C LEU A 23 4.89 10.94 12.76
N GLY A 24 4.95 11.06 11.43
CA GLY A 24 6.13 10.71 10.66
C GLY A 24 7.36 11.56 10.95
N SER A 25 7.16 12.83 11.28
CA SER A 25 8.21 13.80 11.60
C SER A 25 8.94 13.50 12.92
N ARG A 26 8.25 12.89 13.89
CA ARG A 26 8.74 12.74 15.27
C ARG A 26 9.41 11.39 15.54
N THR A 27 9.25 10.42 14.64
CA THR A 27 9.79 9.07 14.80
C THR A 27 11.16 8.94 14.12
N GLU A 28 12.14 8.47 14.87
CA GLU A 28 13.46 8.09 14.36
C GLU A 28 13.46 6.61 13.97
N SER A 29 13.09 6.35 12.72
CA SER A 29 13.24 5.02 12.12
C SER A 29 13.88 5.17 10.74
N PRO A 30 14.86 4.32 10.37
CA PRO A 30 15.49 4.34 9.05
C PRO A 30 14.53 3.89 7.94
N PHE A 31 13.44 3.21 8.27
CA PHE A 31 12.39 2.82 7.32
C PHE A 31 11.00 3.05 7.90
N ARG A 32 10.03 3.29 7.01
CA ARG A 32 8.62 3.42 7.32
C ARG A 32 7.80 2.60 6.34
N ILE A 33 6.88 1.81 6.86
CA ILE A 33 5.94 1.02 6.08
C ILE A 33 4.54 1.50 6.41
N VAL A 34 3.73 1.75 5.37
CA VAL A 34 2.33 2.13 5.51
C VAL A 34 1.52 1.22 4.60
N ASP A 35 0.48 0.60 5.15
CA ASP A 35 -0.46 -0.27 4.45
C ASP A 35 -1.87 0.33 4.50
N GLU A 36 -2.72 -0.03 3.55
CA GLU A 36 -4.13 0.36 3.45
C GLU A 36 -4.42 1.87 3.60
N PHE A 37 -3.45 2.72 3.27
CA PHE A 37 -3.57 4.17 3.47
C PHE A 37 -4.66 4.83 2.60
N ASP A 38 -5.09 4.17 1.53
CA ASP A 38 -6.02 4.68 0.52
C ASP A 38 -7.31 3.86 0.37
N VAL A 39 -7.59 2.90 1.28
CA VAL A 39 -8.72 1.96 1.17
C VAL A 39 -10.10 2.65 1.14
N PHE A 40 -10.22 3.83 1.77
CA PHE A 40 -11.46 4.61 1.81
C PHE A 40 -11.46 5.82 0.88
N MET A 41 -10.45 5.96 0.03
CA MET A 41 -10.30 7.10 -0.87
C MET A 41 -10.88 6.81 -2.26
N ASP A 42 -11.63 7.76 -2.81
CA ASP A 42 -11.97 7.75 -4.24
C ASP A 42 -10.72 8.00 -5.12
N SER A 43 -10.87 7.87 -6.43
CA SER A 43 -9.75 8.01 -7.36
C SER A 43 -9.07 9.39 -7.32
N GLN A 44 -9.82 10.48 -7.12
CA GLN A 44 -9.25 11.83 -7.14
C GLN A 44 -8.45 12.10 -5.86
N ASN A 45 -9.02 11.77 -4.70
CA ASN A 45 -8.39 11.93 -3.41
C ASN A 45 -7.19 10.99 -3.23
N ARG A 46 -7.27 9.78 -3.78
CA ARG A 46 -6.15 8.84 -3.82
C ARG A 46 -4.97 9.40 -4.60
N SER A 47 -5.21 9.99 -5.78
CA SER A 47 -4.14 10.60 -6.58
C SER A 47 -3.38 11.67 -5.82
N MET A 48 -4.11 12.62 -5.24
CA MET A 48 -3.53 13.69 -4.45
C MET A 48 -2.77 13.17 -3.23
N THR A 49 -3.32 12.16 -2.56
CA THR A 49 -2.70 11.57 -1.36
C THR A 49 -1.38 10.88 -1.68
N VAL A 50 -1.33 10.06 -2.73
CA VAL A 50 -0.12 9.36 -3.13
C VAL A 50 0.98 10.36 -3.53
N GLU A 51 0.64 11.40 -4.30
CA GLU A 51 1.61 12.45 -4.65
C GLU A 51 2.17 13.14 -3.40
N LEU A 52 1.30 13.50 -2.45
CA LEU A 52 1.72 14.14 -1.19
C LEU A 52 2.65 13.23 -0.36
N LEU A 53 2.33 11.94 -0.27
CA LEU A 53 3.15 10.95 0.44
C LEU A 53 4.52 10.75 -0.22
N VAL A 54 4.56 10.66 -1.56
CA VAL A 54 5.82 10.53 -2.33
C VAL A 54 6.69 11.77 -2.14
N GLU A 55 6.11 12.97 -2.24
CA GLU A 55 6.86 14.22 -2.05
C GLU A 55 7.37 14.37 -0.61
N ALA A 56 6.58 13.96 0.38
CA ALA A 56 7.05 13.93 1.76
C ALA A 56 8.18 12.91 1.98
N ALA A 57 8.11 11.74 1.34
CA ALA A 57 9.17 10.74 1.40
C ALA A 57 10.47 11.27 0.78
N LYS A 58 10.40 11.92 -0.39
CA LYS A 58 11.56 12.52 -1.07
C LYS A 58 12.25 13.59 -0.23
N LYS A 59 11.49 14.41 0.50
CA LYS A 59 12.03 15.42 1.42
C LYS A 59 12.78 14.82 2.62
N ASN A 60 12.49 13.56 2.96
CA ASN A 60 13.12 12.82 4.06
C ASN A 60 14.08 11.76 3.52
N CYS A 61 15.07 12.18 2.72
CA CYS A 61 15.99 11.28 1.99
C CYS A 61 16.87 10.39 2.89
N ASN A 62 16.93 10.64 4.20
CA ASN A 62 17.61 9.79 5.17
C ASN A 62 16.77 8.57 5.62
N LYS A 63 15.55 8.41 5.10
CA LYS A 63 14.62 7.33 5.48
C LYS A 63 14.04 6.67 4.24
N GLN A 64 13.84 5.35 4.30
CA GLN A 64 13.13 4.61 3.26
C GLN A 64 11.63 4.56 3.57
N PHE A 65 10.80 4.84 2.56
CA PHE A 65 9.34 4.72 2.67
C PHE A 65 8.85 3.57 1.79
N ILE A 66 7.99 2.73 2.35
CA ILE A 66 7.35 1.60 1.69
C ILE A 66 5.85 1.78 1.85
N PHE A 67 5.15 1.93 0.73
CA PHE A 67 3.70 2.03 0.70
C PHE A 67 3.14 0.76 0.08
N VAL A 68 2.22 0.13 0.78
CA VAL A 68 1.49 -1.04 0.31
C VAL A 68 0.05 -0.61 0.04
N THR A 69 -0.43 -0.92 -1.16
CA THR A 69 -1.80 -0.65 -1.57
C THR A 69 -2.26 -1.70 -2.57
N PRO A 70 -3.52 -2.17 -2.50
CA PRO A 70 -4.13 -2.98 -3.55
C PRO A 70 -4.53 -2.13 -4.77
N ASN A 71 -4.51 -0.80 -4.66
CA ASN A 71 -4.95 0.11 -5.71
C ASN A 71 -3.86 0.33 -6.78
N ASP A 72 -4.33 0.68 -7.97
CA ASP A 72 -3.43 0.98 -9.10
C ASP A 72 -2.71 2.32 -8.92
N LEU A 73 -1.42 2.33 -9.26
CA LEU A 73 -0.51 3.47 -9.12
C LEU A 73 -0.03 4.03 -10.47
N SER A 74 -0.70 3.70 -11.58
CA SER A 74 -0.29 4.13 -12.94
C SER A 74 -0.23 5.65 -13.14
N MET A 75 -0.94 6.40 -12.31
CA MET A 75 -0.91 7.87 -12.29
C MET A 75 0.45 8.46 -11.90
N LEU A 76 1.29 7.69 -11.19
CA LEU A 76 2.57 8.17 -10.72
C LEU A 76 3.53 8.36 -11.88
N ARG A 77 4.13 9.55 -11.97
CA ARG A 77 5.18 9.83 -12.93
C ARG A 77 6.44 9.03 -12.55
N PRO A 78 7.16 8.47 -13.53
CA PRO A 78 8.45 7.86 -13.29
C PRO A 78 9.39 8.84 -12.61
N ASP A 79 10.08 8.39 -11.56
CA ASP A 79 11.02 9.18 -10.79
C ASP A 79 12.21 8.29 -10.37
N PRO A 80 13.46 8.74 -10.50
CA PRO A 80 14.64 7.91 -10.25
C PRO A 80 14.76 7.43 -8.80
N VAL A 81 14.10 8.07 -7.85
CA VAL A 81 14.11 7.66 -6.42
C VAL A 81 12.83 6.93 -6.01
N VAL A 82 11.91 6.66 -6.94
CA VAL A 82 10.65 5.94 -6.68
C VAL A 82 10.64 4.62 -7.43
N LYS A 83 10.48 3.52 -6.70
CA LYS A 83 10.31 2.17 -7.27
C LYS A 83 8.90 1.67 -7.05
N ILE A 84 8.18 1.38 -8.14
CA ILE A 84 6.87 0.71 -8.10
C ILE A 84 7.09 -0.78 -8.35
N GLN A 85 6.76 -1.62 -7.36
CA GLN A 85 6.84 -3.08 -7.48
C GLN A 85 5.43 -3.67 -7.48
N LYS A 86 4.97 -4.13 -8.65
CA LYS A 86 3.71 -4.87 -8.74
C LYS A 86 3.93 -6.30 -8.26
N LEU A 87 3.10 -6.76 -7.32
CA LEU A 87 3.12 -8.12 -6.82
C LEU A 87 2.25 -9.04 -7.69
N ALA A 88 2.61 -10.32 -7.75
CA ALA A 88 1.75 -11.33 -8.35
C ALA A 88 0.44 -11.46 -7.54
N PRO A 89 -0.68 -11.84 -8.18
CA PRO A 89 -1.91 -12.14 -7.46
C PRO A 89 -1.67 -13.17 -6.32
N PRO A 90 -2.41 -13.07 -5.20
CA PRO A 90 -2.28 -14.03 -4.10
C PRO A 90 -2.48 -15.46 -4.59
N ARG A 91 -1.60 -16.38 -4.17
CA ARG A 91 -1.83 -17.81 -4.38
C ARG A 91 -2.99 -18.25 -3.48
N TYR A 92 -4.08 -18.71 -4.07
CA TYR A 92 -5.18 -19.29 -3.31
C TYR A 92 -4.69 -20.56 -2.61
N ARG A 93 -4.87 -20.68 -1.29
CA ARG A 93 -4.52 -21.88 -0.53
C ARG A 93 -5.58 -22.96 -0.77
N ALA A 94 -5.64 -23.51 -1.97
CA ALA A 94 -6.45 -24.68 -2.28
C ALA A 94 -5.91 -25.43 -3.51
N ALA A 95 -4.84 -26.21 -3.30
CA ALA A 95 -4.55 -27.46 -4.01
C ALA A 95 -3.26 -28.15 -3.48
N SER A 96 -3.03 -28.14 -2.16
CA SER A 96 -2.03 -29.02 -1.51
C SER A 96 -2.71 -30.03 -0.58
N ALA A 97 -3.96 -30.39 -0.89
CA ALA A 97 -4.65 -31.50 -0.26
C ALA A 97 -5.05 -32.47 -1.39
N GLY A 98 -4.39 -33.62 -1.45
CA GLY A 98 -4.82 -34.76 -2.28
C GLY A 98 -3.99 -35.05 -3.53
N ALA A 99 -2.72 -35.41 -3.36
CA ALA A 99 -2.04 -36.31 -4.29
C ALA A 99 -1.17 -37.27 -3.46
N HIS A 100 -1.85 -38.14 -2.70
CA HIS A 100 -1.26 -39.33 -2.09
C HIS A 100 -1.97 -40.53 -2.73
N ASP A 101 -1.15 -41.35 -3.40
CA ASP A 101 -1.28 -42.75 -3.79
C ASP A 101 -2.46 -43.22 -4.68
N VAL A 102 -2.10 -43.69 -5.87
CA VAL A 102 -2.34 -45.09 -6.27
C VAL A 102 -1.18 -45.57 -7.13
N ASP A 103 -0.30 -46.36 -6.51
CA ASP A 103 0.45 -47.41 -7.22
C ASP A 103 -0.56 -48.36 -7.87
N MET A 104 -0.37 -48.63 -9.16
CA MET A 104 -0.88 -49.83 -9.82
C MET A 104 0.27 -50.41 -10.62
N ASP A 105 0.97 -51.33 -9.98
CA ASP A 105 1.82 -52.33 -10.60
C ASP A 105 1.05 -53.09 -11.69
N GLY A 106 1.69 -53.25 -12.85
CA GLY A 106 1.81 -54.58 -13.47
C GLY A 106 0.91 -54.98 -14.64
N VAL A 107 1.61 -55.27 -15.76
CA VAL A 107 1.39 -56.37 -16.73
C VAL A 107 0.28 -56.14 -17.78
N ALA A 108 0.47 -56.29 -19.09
CA ALA A 108 1.41 -57.04 -19.93
C ALA A 108 1.88 -56.24 -21.16
#